data_AF-A0A1G4JBP1-F1
#
_entry.id   AF-A0A1G4JBP1-F1
#
_cell.length_a   1.000
_cell.length_b   1.000
_cell.length_c   1.000
_cell.angle_alpha   90.00
_cell.angle_beta   90.00
_cell.angle_gamma   90.00
#
_symmetry.space_group_name_H-M   'P 1'
#
loop_
_entity.id
_entity.type
_entity.pdbx_description
1 polymer ?
#
loop_
_entity_poly.entity_id
_entity_poly.type
_entity_poly.pdbx_seq_one_letter_code
_entity_poly.pdbx_strand_id
1 'polypeptide(L)'
;MSEYSLGYYDTIAGLSGFECSHKVRLSLKQLEELTSRDVKARKGRENVETLEDLDKKDKKDKKRPPVHGYLGKIDAAAAANVTNEMILDTTHVLLGGHVPIAQLEALSSSDFALYFKKNLECEVAMASYDHFVNQGPSRQAQLGTPTPSSSATPSAPQVAKDDTQVQETNVKPKETDGVKKVILCKRCKARFSGPRRFTNMRQHMCMRG
;
A
#
# COMPACT_ATOMS: atom_id res chain seq x y z
N MET A 1 11.40 -17.48 4.00
CA MET A 1 10.61 -17.14 5.20
C MET A 1 11.18 -15.83 5.71
N SER A 2 10.40 -14.76 5.74
CA SER A 2 10.86 -13.48 6.28
C SER A 2 11.19 -13.64 7.75
N GLU A 3 12.40 -13.27 8.17
CA GLU A 3 12.81 -13.35 9.57
C GLU A 3 11.95 -12.41 10.42
N TYR A 4 11.27 -12.96 11.43
CA TYR A 4 10.46 -12.20 12.36
C TYR A 4 11.36 -11.57 13.43
N SER A 5 11.57 -10.25 13.33
CA SER A 5 12.50 -9.50 14.19
C SER A 5 11.87 -8.95 15.47
N LEU A 6 10.55 -9.01 15.61
CA LEU A 6 9.82 -8.35 16.69
C LEU A 6 9.95 -9.07 18.04
N GLY A 7 9.93 -8.26 19.09
CA GLY A 7 9.96 -8.67 20.48
C GLY A 7 8.65 -9.22 21.03
N TYR A 8 8.63 -9.67 22.28
CA TYR A 8 7.42 -10.15 22.94
C TYR A 8 6.41 -9.01 23.14
N TYR A 9 6.84 -7.88 23.70
CA TYR A 9 5.97 -6.73 23.92
C TYR A 9 5.46 -6.11 22.61
N ASP A 10 6.33 -6.06 21.58
CA ASP A 10 5.94 -5.56 20.25
C ASP A 10 4.88 -6.46 19.61
N THR A 11 5.03 -7.78 19.78
CA THR A 11 4.05 -8.76 19.29
C THR A 11 2.69 -8.58 19.97
N ILE A 12 2.66 -8.40 21.30
CA ILE A 12 1.39 -8.18 22.01
C ILE A 12 0.76 -6.84 21.61
N ALA A 13 1.56 -5.78 21.52
CA ALA A 13 1.10 -4.47 21.08
C ALA A 13 0.49 -4.55 19.67
N GLY A 14 1.18 -5.20 18.73
CA GLY A 14 0.71 -5.38 17.37
C GLY A 14 -0.58 -6.21 17.27
N LEU A 15 -0.68 -7.32 18.00
CA LEU A 15 -1.88 -8.16 18.05
C LEU A 15 -3.08 -7.43 18.69
N SER A 16 -2.81 -6.57 19.69
CA SER A 16 -3.84 -5.75 20.32
C SER A 16 -4.37 -4.66 19.40
N GLY A 17 -3.52 -4.09 18.54
CA GLY A 17 -3.90 -3.06 17.56
C GLY A 17 -4.94 -3.53 16.53
N PHE A 18 -5.00 -4.84 16.26
CA PHE A 18 -6.02 -5.46 15.41
C PHE A 18 -7.11 -6.20 16.20
N GLU A 19 -7.14 -6.07 17.53
CA GLU A 19 -8.06 -6.80 18.42
C GLU A 19 -8.03 -8.33 18.21
N CYS A 20 -6.92 -8.85 17.67
CA CYS A 20 -6.78 -10.26 17.27
C CYS A 20 -6.02 -11.11 18.29
N SER A 21 -5.68 -10.56 19.46
CA SER A 21 -4.94 -11.27 20.52
C SER A 21 -5.62 -12.58 20.95
N HIS A 22 -6.95 -12.63 20.92
CA HIS A 22 -7.72 -13.82 21.29
C HIS A 22 -7.57 -14.98 20.29
N LYS A 23 -7.16 -14.71 19.05
CA LYS A 23 -7.01 -15.71 17.99
C LYS A 23 -5.66 -16.42 18.03
N VAL A 24 -4.70 -15.86 18.77
CA VAL A 24 -3.32 -16.34 18.81
C VAL A 24 -3.05 -17.01 20.15
N ARG A 25 -2.50 -18.23 20.11
CA ARG A 25 -1.99 -18.94 21.29
C ARG A 25 -0.53 -19.24 21.09
N LEU A 26 0.32 -18.68 21.94
CA LEU A 26 1.76 -18.89 21.88
C LEU A 26 2.11 -20.22 22.58
N SER A 27 2.94 -21.03 21.93
CA SER A 27 3.55 -22.19 22.58
C SER A 27 4.67 -21.75 23.53
N LEU A 28 5.02 -22.62 24.49
CA LEU A 28 6.07 -22.33 25.47
C LEU A 28 7.42 -22.00 24.78
N LYS A 29 7.78 -22.75 23.75
CA LYS A 29 9.00 -22.51 22.96
C LYS A 29 8.99 -21.14 22.26
N GLN A 30 7.86 -20.75 21.68
CA GLN A 30 7.71 -19.43 21.03
C GLN A 30 7.82 -18.29 22.04
N LEU A 31 7.27 -18.49 23.24
CA LEU A 31 7.36 -17.51 24.32
C LEU A 31 8.82 -17.32 24.80
N GLU A 32 9.57 -18.41 24.96
CA GLU A 32 11.00 -18.37 25.29
C GLU A 32 11.82 -17.65 24.20
N GLU A 33 11.49 -17.87 22.93
CA GLU A 33 12.17 -17.22 21.81
C GLU A 33 11.92 -15.71 21.78
N LEU A 34 10.65 -15.28 21.91
CA LEU A 34 10.28 -13.87 21.92
C LEU A 34 10.88 -13.12 23.13
N THR A 35 10.87 -13.74 24.31
CA THR A 35 11.47 -13.14 25.52
C THR A 35 13.00 -13.07 25.43
N SER A 36 13.64 -14.08 24.83
CA SER A 36 15.09 -14.05 24.56
C SER A 36 15.48 -12.94 23.59
N ARG A 37 14.63 -12.65 22.58
CA ARG A 37 14.83 -11.51 21.67
C ARG A 37 14.73 -10.17 22.40
N ASP A 38 13.74 -9.98 23.27
CA ASP A 38 13.60 -8.75 24.06
C ASP A 38 14.83 -8.50 24.94
N VAL A 39 15.33 -9.54 25.61
CA VAL A 39 16.52 -9.42 26.45
C VAL A 39 17.75 -9.05 25.61
N LYS A 40 17.91 -9.64 24.43
CA LYS A 40 18.99 -9.29 23.50
C LYS A 40 18.86 -7.84 23.01
N ALA A 41 17.65 -7.40 22.65
CA ALA A 41 17.39 -6.04 22.20
C ALA A 41 17.69 -5.00 23.29
N ARG A 42 17.32 -5.28 24.55
CA ARG A 42 17.64 -4.41 25.70
C ARG A 42 19.14 -4.32 25.96
N LYS A 43 19.82 -5.46 25.99
CA LYS A 43 21.29 -5.50 26.14
C LYS A 43 22.01 -4.76 25.01
N GLY A 44 21.47 -4.79 23.78
CA GLY A 44 22.01 -4.01 22.67
C GLY A 44 21.94 -2.49 22.92
N ARG A 45 20.85 -2.00 23.53
CA ARG A 45 20.67 -0.58 23.86
C ARG A 45 21.52 -0.11 25.05
N GLU A 46 21.70 -0.97 26.05
CA GLU A 46 22.53 -0.65 27.22
C GLU A 46 24.03 -0.62 26.90
N ASN A 47 24.48 -1.38 25.88
CA ASN A 47 25.89 -1.38 25.44
C ASN A 47 26.27 -0.23 24.48
N VAL A 48 25.35 0.72 24.22
CA VAL A 48 25.55 1.82 23.26
C VAL A 48 26.73 2.72 23.62
N GLU A 49 27.06 2.87 24.91
CA GLU A 49 28.23 3.65 25.36
C GLU A 49 29.55 3.12 24.74
N THR A 50 29.67 1.81 24.55
CA THR A 50 30.86 1.18 23.93
C THR A 50 30.94 1.41 22.42
N LEU A 51 29.79 1.56 21.75
CA LEU A 51 29.70 1.75 20.31
C LEU A 51 30.03 3.19 19.91
N GLU A 52 29.59 4.18 20.69
CA GLU A 52 29.92 5.58 20.45
C GLU A 52 31.43 5.85 20.49
N ASP A 53 32.16 5.13 21.34
CA ASP A 53 33.61 5.28 21.47
C ASP A 53 34.40 4.62 20.35
N LEU A 54 33.86 3.55 19.73
CA LEU A 54 34.41 2.98 18.49
C LEU A 54 34.16 3.91 17.29
N ASP A 55 32.96 4.48 17.22
CA ASP A 55 32.53 5.38 16.15
C ASP A 55 33.32 6.70 16.14
N LYS A 56 33.71 7.20 17.32
CA LYS A 56 34.62 8.36 17.45
C LYS A 56 36.04 8.05 16.97
N LYS A 57 36.49 6.80 17.11
CA LYS A 57 37.82 6.36 16.69
C LYS A 57 37.90 6.28 15.16
N ASP A 58 36.89 5.71 14.52
CA ASP A 58 36.82 5.61 13.05
C ASP A 58 36.57 6.97 12.35
N LYS A 59 35.86 7.91 13.01
CA LYS A 59 35.62 9.26 12.48
C LYS A 59 36.87 10.16 12.50
N LYS A 60 37.85 9.88 13.36
CA LYS A 60 39.10 10.67 13.45
C LYS A 60 40.02 10.44 12.25
N ASP A 61 39.97 9.25 11.66
CA ASP A 61 40.93 8.83 10.62
C ASP A 61 40.42 9.04 9.18
N LYS A 62 39.12 9.30 8.98
CA LYS A 62 38.52 9.50 7.65
C LYS A 62 38.10 10.96 7.44
N LYS A 63 38.89 11.72 6.68
CA LYS A 63 38.49 13.05 6.19
C LYS A 63 37.20 12.92 5.39
N ARG A 64 36.13 13.59 5.81
CA ARG A 64 34.85 13.57 5.10
C ARG A 64 34.98 14.37 3.79
N PRO A 65 34.80 13.74 2.63
CA PRO A 65 34.84 14.46 1.36
C PRO A 65 33.65 15.44 1.26
N PRO A 66 33.85 16.63 0.66
CA PRO A 66 32.78 17.60 0.49
C PRO A 66 31.75 17.12 -0.54
N VAL A 67 30.49 17.03 -0.12
CA VAL A 67 29.37 16.51 -0.94
C VAL A 67 28.68 17.62 -1.73
N HIS A 68 28.72 18.87 -1.26
CA HIS A 68 28.02 19.99 -1.88
C HIS A 68 28.91 21.24 -2.05
N GLY A 69 28.55 22.11 -2.99
CA GLY A 69 29.32 23.31 -3.32
C GLY A 69 28.97 24.59 -2.54
N TYR A 70 28.09 24.54 -1.54
CA TYR A 70 27.65 25.75 -0.82
C TYR A 70 28.78 26.58 -0.19
N LEU A 71 29.90 25.93 0.16
CA LEU A 71 31.06 26.57 0.80
C LEU A 71 32.32 26.58 -0.10
N GLY A 72 32.24 26.09 -1.34
CA GLY A 72 33.42 26.00 -2.21
C GLY A 72 33.19 25.16 -3.47
N LYS A 73 34.17 25.18 -4.37
CA LYS A 73 34.13 24.36 -5.59
C LYS A 73 34.40 22.90 -5.25
N ILE A 74 33.60 22.00 -5.81
CA ILE A 74 33.72 20.55 -5.60
C ILE A 74 34.10 19.85 -6.91
N ASP A 75 34.82 18.74 -6.77
CA ASP A 75 35.00 17.78 -7.86
C ASP A 75 33.78 16.86 -7.91
N ALA A 76 33.03 16.93 -9.00
CA ALA A 76 31.81 16.17 -9.20
C ALA A 76 32.04 14.65 -9.18
N ALA A 77 33.23 14.19 -9.61
CA ALA A 77 33.57 12.77 -9.60
C ALA A 77 33.75 12.24 -8.17
N ALA A 78 34.42 13.02 -7.31
CA ALA A 78 34.62 12.67 -5.91
C ALA A 78 33.30 12.72 -5.12
N ALA A 79 32.42 13.69 -5.40
CA ALA A 79 31.12 13.80 -4.74
C ALA A 79 30.17 12.64 -5.11
N ALA A 80 30.16 12.20 -6.37
CA ALA A 80 29.29 11.12 -6.85
C ALA A 80 29.61 9.75 -6.22
N ASN A 81 30.89 9.44 -6.03
CA ASN A 81 31.31 8.20 -5.38
C ASN A 81 30.86 8.16 -3.91
N VAL A 82 30.90 9.32 -3.25
CA VAL A 82 30.48 9.46 -1.85
C VAL A 82 28.97 9.33 -1.73
N THR A 83 28.18 9.93 -2.61
CA THR A 83 26.72 9.77 -2.58
C THR A 83 26.25 8.33 -2.80
N ASN A 84 27.02 7.52 -3.52
CA ASN A 84 26.69 6.13 -3.81
C ASN A 84 27.14 5.17 -2.70
N GLU A 85 28.33 5.35 -2.13
CA GLU A 85 28.88 4.48 -1.08
C GLU A 85 28.43 4.88 0.34
N MET A 86 28.34 6.19 0.56
CA MET A 86 27.80 6.80 1.76
C MET A 86 26.45 7.38 1.36
N ILE A 87 25.48 6.48 1.16
CA ILE A 87 24.05 6.83 1.12
C ILE A 87 23.86 7.86 2.23
N LEU A 88 23.65 9.13 1.87
CA LEU A 88 23.40 10.17 2.86
C LEU A 88 22.27 9.61 3.69
N ASP A 89 22.57 9.37 4.97
CA ASP A 89 21.65 8.74 5.90
C ASP A 89 20.46 9.68 6.12
N THR A 90 19.56 9.66 5.14
CA THR A 90 18.36 10.47 4.99
C THR A 90 17.17 9.75 5.60
N THR A 91 17.43 8.66 6.36
CA THR A 91 16.42 7.90 7.10
C THR A 91 15.66 8.77 8.10
N HIS A 92 16.25 9.89 8.54
CA HIS A 92 15.59 10.88 9.38
C HIS A 92 14.57 11.77 8.65
N VAL A 93 14.53 11.77 7.31
CA VAL A 93 13.57 12.54 6.49
C VAL A 93 12.60 11.62 5.77
N LEU A 94 11.29 11.88 5.91
CA LEU A 94 10.23 11.01 5.38
C LEU A 94 10.14 10.96 3.84
N LEU A 95 10.56 12.02 3.15
CA LEU A 95 10.47 12.14 1.69
C LEU A 95 11.84 12.16 1.00
N GLY A 96 12.90 11.85 1.74
CA GLY A 96 14.29 11.92 1.26
C GLY A 96 14.87 13.33 1.20
N GLY A 97 16.06 13.47 0.61
CA GLY A 97 16.83 14.71 0.63
C GLY A 97 16.32 15.85 -0.26
N HIS A 98 15.53 15.54 -1.30
CA HIS A 98 14.97 16.55 -2.20
C HIS A 98 13.73 16.03 -2.93
N VAL A 99 12.67 16.85 -3.00
CA VAL A 99 11.46 16.59 -3.78
C VAL A 99 11.22 17.78 -4.72
N PRO A 100 11.04 17.56 -6.04
CA PRO A 100 10.72 18.63 -6.98
C PRO A 100 9.45 19.39 -6.60
N ILE A 101 9.48 20.73 -6.66
CA ILE A 101 8.37 21.60 -6.25
C ILE A 101 7.07 21.25 -6.98
N ALA A 102 7.12 21.10 -8.31
CA ALA A 102 5.95 20.75 -9.11
C ALA A 102 5.33 19.40 -8.72
N GLN A 103 6.14 18.45 -8.24
CA GLN A 103 5.62 17.19 -7.71
C GLN A 103 4.99 17.42 -6.35
N LEU A 104 5.70 18.08 -5.44
CA LEU A 104 5.24 18.35 -4.08
C LEU A 104 3.90 19.09 -4.04
N GLU A 105 3.70 20.08 -4.92
CA GLU A 105 2.45 20.83 -5.06
C GLU A 105 1.28 19.98 -5.60
N ALA A 106 1.59 18.94 -6.39
CA ALA A 106 0.60 18.05 -6.97
C ALA A 106 0.23 16.85 -6.07
N LEU A 107 0.95 16.65 -4.96
CA LEU A 107 0.69 15.52 -4.05
C LEU A 107 -0.58 15.73 -3.23
N SER A 108 -1.27 14.62 -2.99
CA SER A 108 -2.45 14.57 -2.12
C SER A 108 -2.04 14.38 -0.66
N SER A 109 -2.43 15.32 0.21
CA SER A 109 -2.15 15.21 1.64
C SER A 109 -2.88 14.04 2.30
N SER A 110 -4.07 13.67 1.83
CA SER A 110 -4.82 12.53 2.38
C SER A 110 -4.14 11.20 2.11
N ASP A 111 -3.57 11.05 0.92
CA ASP A 111 -2.96 9.79 0.49
C ASP A 111 -1.65 9.57 1.26
N PHE A 112 -0.87 10.62 1.46
CA PHE A 112 0.34 10.57 2.27
C PHE A 112 0.04 10.37 3.76
N ALA A 113 -1.03 10.96 4.30
CA ALA A 113 -1.44 10.70 5.67
C ALA A 113 -1.76 9.21 5.90
N LEU A 114 -2.47 8.58 4.96
CA LEU A 114 -2.76 7.15 5.00
C LEU A 114 -1.49 6.30 4.85
N TYR A 115 -0.59 6.71 3.95
CA TYR A 115 0.69 6.05 3.74
C TYR A 115 1.56 6.09 5.01
N PHE A 116 1.70 7.26 5.64
CA PHE A 116 2.48 7.42 6.87
C PHE A 116 1.86 6.65 8.03
N LYS A 117 0.54 6.69 8.17
CA LYS A 117 -0.15 5.86 9.17
C LYS A 117 0.17 4.38 8.97
N LYS A 118 0.09 3.89 7.73
CA LYS A 118 0.36 2.48 7.42
C LYS A 118 1.80 2.09 7.72
N ASN A 119 2.77 2.92 7.34
CA ASN A 119 4.18 2.55 7.37
C ASN A 119 4.91 2.95 8.65
N LEU A 120 4.46 3.97 9.38
CA LEU A 120 5.09 4.41 10.63
C LEU A 120 4.37 3.86 11.86
N GLU A 121 3.03 3.88 11.87
CA GLU A 121 2.26 3.46 13.04
C GLU A 121 1.87 1.98 12.97
N CYS A 122 1.46 1.49 11.79
CA CYS A 122 0.92 0.15 11.64
C CYS A 122 1.94 -0.93 11.26
N GLU A 123 3.23 -0.62 11.12
CA GLU A 123 4.25 -1.57 10.68
C GLU A 123 4.34 -2.80 11.60
N VAL A 124 4.52 -2.56 12.90
CA VAL A 124 4.62 -3.60 13.93
C VAL A 124 3.34 -4.44 13.99
N ALA A 125 2.19 -3.77 13.92
CA ALA A 125 0.90 -4.43 13.91
C ALA A 125 0.77 -5.36 12.70
N MET A 126 1.05 -4.87 11.49
CA MET A 126 0.97 -5.67 10.25
C MET A 126 1.92 -6.86 10.29
N ALA A 127 3.17 -6.66 10.71
CA ALA A 127 4.15 -7.74 10.82
C ALA A 127 3.71 -8.83 11.81
N SER A 128 3.19 -8.45 12.99
CA SER A 128 2.67 -9.40 13.98
C SER A 128 1.43 -10.16 13.48
N TYR A 129 0.53 -9.46 12.77
CA TYR A 129 -0.67 -10.05 12.17
C TYR A 129 -0.32 -11.06 11.08
N ASP A 130 0.60 -10.68 10.19
CA ASP A 130 1.06 -11.54 9.11
C ASP A 130 1.77 -12.78 9.64
N HIS A 131 2.49 -12.66 10.75
CA HIS A 131 3.19 -13.78 11.36
C HIS A 131 2.27 -14.74 12.13
N PHE A 132 1.37 -14.23 12.96
CA PHE A 132 0.62 -15.08 13.90
C PHE A 132 -0.83 -15.35 13.51
N VAL A 133 -1.48 -14.43 12.79
CA VAL A 133 -2.89 -14.57 12.42
C VAL A 133 -3.05 -15.14 11.02
N ASN A 134 -2.28 -14.61 10.05
CA ASN A 134 -2.35 -15.09 8.66
C ASN A 134 -1.70 -16.47 8.44
N GLN A 135 -0.77 -16.89 9.30
CA GLN A 135 -0.15 -18.23 9.23
C GLN A 135 -0.90 -19.31 10.01
N GLY A 136 -2.06 -18.99 10.60
CA GLY A 136 -2.87 -19.98 11.29
C GLY A 136 -3.28 -21.15 10.36
N PRO A 137 -3.33 -22.40 10.87
CA PRO A 137 -3.63 -23.58 10.06
C PRO A 137 -5.03 -23.58 9.42
N SER A 138 -5.89 -22.61 9.76
CA SER A 138 -7.25 -22.51 9.22
C SER A 138 -7.33 -21.92 7.80
N ARG A 139 -6.24 -21.39 7.22
CA ARG A 139 -6.26 -20.81 5.86
C ARG A 139 -5.57 -21.62 4.77
N GLN A 140 -4.83 -22.68 5.11
CA GLN A 140 -4.27 -23.58 4.10
C GLN A 140 -5.32 -24.51 3.44
N ALA A 141 -6.59 -24.47 3.88
CA ALA A 141 -7.68 -25.25 3.31
C ALA A 141 -8.61 -24.49 2.34
N GLN A 142 -8.36 -23.20 2.05
CA GLN A 142 -9.19 -22.43 1.10
C GLN A 142 -8.34 -21.69 0.07
N LEU A 143 -7.48 -22.44 -0.62
CA LEU A 143 -7.04 -22.10 -1.97
C LEU A 143 -7.59 -23.16 -2.95
N GLY A 144 -8.90 -23.38 -2.87
CA GLY A 144 -9.67 -24.17 -3.83
C GLY A 144 -10.56 -23.22 -4.62
N THR A 145 -10.11 -22.84 -5.80
CA THR A 145 -10.93 -22.19 -6.83
C THR A 145 -12.15 -23.07 -7.13
N PRO A 146 -13.41 -22.63 -6.94
CA PRO A 146 -14.52 -23.32 -7.54
C PRO A 146 -14.57 -22.92 -9.02
N THR A 147 -13.88 -23.68 -9.85
CA THR A 147 -14.11 -23.74 -11.29
C THR A 147 -15.54 -24.24 -11.51
N PRO A 148 -16.46 -23.48 -12.14
CA PRO A 148 -17.71 -24.08 -12.58
C PRO A 148 -17.42 -25.05 -13.72
N SER A 149 -17.88 -26.29 -13.52
CA SER A 149 -17.75 -27.43 -14.41
C SER A 149 -18.37 -27.15 -15.79
N SER A 150 -17.56 -27.32 -16.84
CA SER A 150 -18.02 -27.42 -18.22
C SER A 150 -18.48 -28.84 -18.50
N SER A 151 -19.76 -29.05 -18.85
CA SER A 151 -20.18 -29.97 -19.92
C SER A 151 -21.71 -30.02 -20.03
N ALA A 152 -22.24 -29.59 -21.18
CA ALA A 152 -23.36 -30.24 -21.87
C ALA A 152 -23.55 -29.56 -23.24
N THR A 153 -22.94 -30.13 -24.27
CA THR A 153 -23.29 -29.92 -25.68
C THR A 153 -24.67 -30.56 -25.95
N PRO A 154 -25.46 -30.07 -26.93
CA PRO A 154 -25.49 -30.82 -28.19
C PRO A 154 -25.63 -29.97 -29.48
N SER A 155 -24.96 -30.49 -30.51
CA SER A 155 -25.28 -30.54 -31.94
C SER A 155 -25.54 -29.28 -32.78
N ALA A 156 -24.68 -29.12 -33.80
CA ALA A 156 -24.84 -28.31 -35.00
C ALA A 156 -26.07 -28.73 -35.85
N PRO A 157 -26.47 -27.92 -36.85
CA PRO A 157 -25.92 -28.13 -38.19
C PRO A 157 -25.42 -26.87 -38.91
N GLN A 158 -24.62 -27.16 -39.92
CA GLN A 158 -23.83 -26.30 -40.81
C GLN A 158 -24.68 -25.38 -41.71
N VAL A 159 -24.10 -24.27 -42.21
CA VAL A 159 -23.85 -23.97 -43.65
C VAL A 159 -23.57 -22.46 -43.90
N ALA A 160 -22.42 -22.24 -44.57
CA ALA A 160 -22.01 -21.20 -45.55
C ALA A 160 -21.99 -19.67 -45.26
N LYS A 161 -20.75 -19.15 -45.36
CA LYS A 161 -20.21 -18.06 -46.20
C LYS A 161 -20.61 -16.58 -46.02
N ASP A 162 -19.55 -15.79 -46.21
CA ASP A 162 -19.41 -14.40 -46.65
C ASP A 162 -19.56 -13.24 -45.65
N ASP A 163 -18.38 -12.71 -45.32
CA ASP A 163 -17.89 -11.37 -45.69
C ASP A 163 -18.70 -10.10 -45.34
N THR A 164 -17.93 -9.17 -44.77
CA THR A 164 -18.03 -7.71 -44.94
C THR A 164 -19.01 -6.90 -44.07
N GLN A 165 -18.37 -6.19 -43.14
CA GLN A 165 -18.60 -4.83 -42.63
C GLN A 165 -19.93 -4.46 -41.92
N VAL A 166 -19.68 -3.95 -40.71
CA VAL A 166 -20.60 -3.45 -39.71
C VAL A 166 -21.16 -2.09 -40.13
N GLN A 167 -22.48 -2.03 -40.34
CA GLN A 167 -23.26 -0.79 -40.25
C GLN A 167 -24.37 -0.94 -39.21
N GLU A 168 -24.65 0.21 -38.59
CA GLU A 168 -25.45 0.44 -37.40
C GLU A 168 -26.81 -0.27 -37.39
N THR A 169 -27.09 -1.04 -36.33
CA THR A 169 -28.47 -1.26 -35.91
C THR A 169 -28.63 -1.12 -34.39
N ASN A 170 -29.59 -0.26 -34.10
CA ASN A 170 -30.33 -0.03 -32.87
C ASN A 170 -30.57 -1.32 -32.05
N VAL A 171 -29.85 -1.48 -30.92
CA VAL A 171 -30.15 -2.52 -29.93
C VAL A 171 -30.63 -1.87 -28.64
N LYS A 172 -31.94 -1.97 -28.39
CA LYS A 172 -32.55 -1.80 -27.07
C LYS A 172 -31.97 -2.86 -26.11
N PRO A 173 -31.34 -2.49 -24.99
CA PRO A 173 -30.99 -3.47 -23.98
C PRO A 173 -32.22 -3.81 -23.13
N LYS A 174 -32.45 -5.12 -22.97
CA LYS A 174 -33.36 -5.76 -22.01
C LYS A 174 -33.28 -5.10 -20.63
N GLU A 175 -34.44 -4.89 -20.03
CA GLU A 175 -34.55 -4.50 -18.62
C GLU A 175 -33.97 -5.60 -17.73
N THR A 176 -32.77 -5.36 -17.20
CA THR A 176 -32.28 -6.03 -16.02
C THR A 176 -32.78 -5.27 -14.80
N ASP A 177 -33.29 -6.03 -13.83
CA ASP A 177 -33.82 -5.56 -12.55
C ASP A 177 -32.67 -5.08 -11.64
N GLY A 178 -32.05 -3.97 -12.06
CA GLY A 178 -30.93 -3.31 -11.40
C GLY A 178 -31.32 -1.91 -10.96
N VAL A 179 -30.89 -1.52 -9.75
CA VAL A 179 -31.15 -0.20 -9.15
C VAL A 179 -30.91 0.94 -10.16
N LYS A 180 -32.00 1.54 -10.65
CA LYS A 180 -31.97 2.60 -11.68
C LYS A 180 -31.45 3.89 -11.05
N LYS A 181 -30.24 4.31 -11.41
CA LYS A 181 -29.66 5.61 -10.98
C LYS A 181 -30.38 6.76 -11.68
N VAL A 182 -31.00 7.66 -10.90
CA VAL A 182 -31.78 8.83 -11.37
C VAL A 182 -31.14 10.12 -10.86
N ILE A 183 -31.13 11.16 -11.69
CA ILE A 183 -30.71 12.53 -11.31
C ILE A 183 -31.95 13.41 -11.18
N LEU A 184 -31.98 14.27 -10.18
CA LEU A 184 -33.07 15.21 -9.90
C LEU A 184 -32.61 16.65 -10.12
N CYS A 185 -33.40 17.47 -10.81
CA CYS A 185 -33.22 18.91 -10.79
C CYS A 185 -33.59 19.44 -9.39
N LYS A 186 -32.67 20.13 -8.70
CA LYS A 186 -32.93 20.67 -7.35
C LYS A 186 -34.08 21.69 -7.31
N ARG A 187 -34.29 22.44 -8.41
CA ARG A 187 -35.30 23.51 -8.48
C ARG A 187 -36.71 22.98 -8.76
N CYS A 188 -36.90 22.25 -9.86
CA CYS A 188 -38.23 21.75 -10.25
C CYS A 188 -38.52 20.30 -9.87
N LYS A 189 -37.54 19.57 -9.29
CA LYS A 189 -37.63 18.13 -8.98
C LYS A 189 -37.86 17.23 -10.20
N ALA A 190 -37.58 17.71 -11.41
CA ALA A 190 -37.62 16.90 -12.63
C ALA A 190 -36.60 15.75 -12.56
N ARG A 191 -37.01 14.56 -13.03
CA ARG A 191 -36.24 13.30 -12.98
C ARG A 191 -35.60 13.01 -14.32
N PHE A 192 -34.30 12.69 -14.32
CA PHE A 192 -33.54 12.29 -15.49
C PHE A 192 -32.94 10.90 -15.27
N SER A 193 -33.34 9.93 -16.07
CA SER A 193 -32.90 8.53 -16.00
C SER A 193 -32.20 8.09 -17.30
N GLY A 194 -31.47 6.97 -17.22
CA GLY A 194 -30.83 6.35 -18.37
C GLY A 194 -29.39 6.82 -18.65
N PRO A 195 -28.77 6.35 -19.74
CA PRO A 195 -27.37 6.64 -20.06
C PRO A 195 -27.08 8.13 -20.30
N ARG A 196 -28.03 8.85 -20.91
CA ARG A 196 -27.95 10.28 -21.24
C ARG A 196 -28.56 11.21 -20.18
N ARG A 197 -28.73 10.73 -18.94
CA ARG A 197 -29.33 11.51 -17.84
C ARG A 197 -28.62 12.84 -17.54
N PHE A 198 -27.29 12.90 -17.68
CA PHE A 198 -26.53 14.13 -17.44
C PHE A 198 -26.68 15.16 -18.56
N THR A 199 -26.73 14.72 -19.82
CA THR A 199 -26.94 15.62 -20.96
C THR A 199 -28.35 16.20 -20.97
N ASN A 200 -29.35 15.37 -20.65
CA ASN A 200 -30.74 15.80 -20.57
C ASN A 200 -30.96 16.81 -19.43
N MET A 201 -30.26 16.64 -18.29
CA MET A 201 -30.26 17.63 -17.22
C MET A 201 -29.59 18.95 -17.64
N ARG A 202 -28.50 18.92 -18.40
CA ARG A 202 -27.83 20.16 -18.87
C ARG A 202 -28.68 20.97 -19.84
N GLN A 203 -29.49 20.30 -20.67
CA GLN A 203 -30.42 20.94 -21.60
C GLN A 203 -31.76 21.31 -20.96
N HIS A 204 -31.98 20.95 -19.70
CA HIS A 204 -33.23 21.22 -19.01
C HIS A 204 -33.34 22.72 -18.67
N MET A 205 -34.27 23.41 -19.33
CA MET A 205 -34.69 24.75 -18.96
C MET A 205 -35.65 24.69 -17.77
N CYS A 206 -35.13 25.01 -16.58
CA CYS A 206 -35.93 25.00 -15.36
C CYS A 206 -36.75 26.30 -15.25
N MET A 207 -38.06 26.22 -15.52
CA MET A 207 -38.97 27.38 -15.47
C MET A 207 -39.61 27.62 -14.09
N ARG A 208 -38.98 27.16 -13.00
CA ARG A 208 -39.44 27.46 -11.63
C ARG A 208 -38.58 28.59 -11.05
N GLY A 209 -39.17 29.78 -11.01
CA GLY A 209 -38.80 30.83 -10.04
C GLY A 209 -39.23 30.42 -8.65
#